data_AF-A0A947ML92-F1
#
_entry.id   AF-A0A947ML92-F1
#
_cell.length_a   1.000
_cell.length_b   1.000
_cell.length_c   1.000
_cell.angle_alpha   90.00
_cell.angle_beta   90.00
_cell.angle_gamma   90.00
#
_symmetry.space_group_name_H-M   'P 1'
#
loop_
_entity.id
_entity.type
_entity.pdbx_description
1 polymer ?
#
loop_
_entity_poly.entity_id
_entity_poly.type
_entity_poly.pdbx_seq_one_letter_code
_entity_poly.pdbx_strand_id
1 'polypeptide(L)'
;MKGTEQQPLLGFSTQTWELSEAFLPPSGVNWGYVVYGLGTGEYLKRLLAHKLPEVPILVIDSMPELALFCLQNFDYQAILSHPSLTYLVDHPTRLSRPLHSYLSGKRDLLQVQWLSNPWVSQLASDRQDAFYFEVFQQYQAYIAQAPTQAKQALALLYQKMEAPMQKAYATYPLSCPSGCADCCKMGNGFDLCIRPLEWEMMFEALSQGFPPQEQNRLIAEIVLYLAKNVDYIKKTLFFFDENLDQLQTEKGNQAFYKVTQVLRQDPCPFLTKAETCGIYTHRPLSCRAFGNSVFSPSQPYTCGKDQPVMKLILADEKSPHCLLDGGTHLSELQTLHSHYTYGHVIYVWLFTHLDFESENWIEAVRLDYHQFKSLVDDPELLQAQFQALQTWAQKLENADP
;
A
#
# COMPACT_ATOMS: atom_id res chain seq x y z
N MET A 1 -25.02 -63.08 16.78
CA MET A 1 -24.82 -62.25 15.56
C MET A 1 -23.41 -61.69 15.60
N LYS A 2 -22.83 -61.32 14.44
CA LYS A 2 -21.40 -60.95 14.36
C LYS A 2 -21.12 -59.67 15.15
N GLY A 3 -20.00 -59.65 15.87
CA GLY A 3 -19.50 -58.43 16.49
C GLY A 3 -18.91 -57.49 15.42
N THR A 4 -19.09 -56.19 15.63
CA THR A 4 -18.29 -55.15 14.98
C THR A 4 -17.27 -54.67 15.99
N GLU A 5 -16.02 -55.09 15.83
CA GLU A 5 -14.89 -54.44 16.49
C GLU A 5 -14.85 -52.98 16.06
N GLN A 6 -15.02 -52.06 17.00
CA GLN A 6 -14.64 -50.67 16.76
C GLN A 6 -13.11 -50.64 16.68
N GLN A 7 -12.57 -50.37 15.49
CA GLN A 7 -11.16 -50.04 15.35
C GLN A 7 -10.85 -48.84 16.27
N PRO A 8 -9.69 -48.82 16.97
CA PRO A 8 -9.28 -47.62 17.67
C PRO A 8 -9.09 -46.51 16.63
N LEU A 9 -9.90 -45.46 16.74
CA LEU A 9 -9.62 -44.21 16.04
C LEU A 9 -8.19 -43.79 16.39
N LEU A 10 -7.41 -43.49 15.33
CA LEU A 10 -6.03 -43.03 15.45
C LEU A 10 -5.95 -41.93 16.53
N GLY A 11 -4.93 -42.02 17.38
CA GLY A 11 -4.78 -41.16 18.55
C GLY A 11 -4.57 -39.69 18.17
N PHE A 12 -5.66 -38.98 17.91
CA PHE A 12 -5.68 -37.53 17.89
C PHE A 12 -5.40 -37.04 19.31
N SER A 13 -4.15 -36.67 19.55
CA SER A 13 -3.75 -35.97 20.76
C SER A 13 -4.55 -34.67 20.83
N THR A 14 -5.50 -34.60 21.77
CA THR A 14 -6.22 -33.37 22.11
C THR A 14 -5.30 -32.45 22.92
N GLN A 15 -4.13 -32.13 22.37
CA GLN A 15 -3.34 -31.01 22.85
C GLN A 15 -4.12 -29.74 22.53
N THR A 16 -4.84 -29.25 23.53
CA THR A 16 -5.50 -27.96 23.52
C THR A 16 -4.52 -26.89 23.06
N TRP A 17 -4.89 -26.11 22.05
CA TRP A 17 -4.04 -25.03 21.56
C TRP A 17 -4.02 -23.87 22.56
N GLU A 18 -3.16 -24.00 23.59
CA GLU A 18 -2.57 -22.86 24.27
C GLU A 18 -1.63 -22.14 23.29
N LEU A 19 -2.25 -21.42 22.35
CA LEU A 19 -1.64 -20.25 21.75
C LEU A 19 -1.21 -19.35 22.90
N SER A 20 0.10 -19.21 23.08
CA SER A 20 0.68 -18.29 24.06
C SER A 20 0.07 -16.91 23.91
N GLU A 21 -0.13 -16.18 25.02
CA GLU A 21 -0.82 -14.88 25.11
C GLU A 21 -0.17 -13.71 24.31
N ALA A 22 0.80 -14.00 23.44
CA ALA A 22 1.35 -13.05 22.48
C ALA A 22 0.30 -12.62 21.44
N PHE A 23 0.29 -11.32 21.12
CA PHE A 23 -0.63 -10.66 20.17
C PHE A 23 -2.07 -10.43 20.66
N LEU A 24 -2.20 -9.93 21.89
CA LEU A 24 -3.12 -8.80 22.07
C LEU A 24 -2.50 -7.57 21.35
N PRO A 25 -3.21 -6.92 20.40
CA PRO A 25 -2.71 -5.71 19.75
C PRO A 25 -2.70 -4.52 20.73
N PRO A 26 -1.88 -3.47 20.47
CA PRO A 26 -1.93 -2.24 21.25
C PRO A 26 -3.35 -1.64 21.26
N SER A 27 -3.76 -1.14 22.43
CA SER A 27 -5.17 -1.03 22.83
C SER A 27 -5.92 0.18 22.25
N GLY A 28 -6.13 0.19 20.94
CA GLY A 28 -6.95 1.18 20.24
C GLY A 28 -7.34 0.80 18.81
N VAL A 29 -6.53 -0.02 18.12
CA VAL A 29 -6.76 -0.38 16.71
C VAL A 29 -7.86 -1.44 16.58
N ASN A 30 -8.85 -1.19 15.74
CA ASN A 30 -10.01 -2.06 15.51
C ASN A 30 -9.68 -3.24 14.56
N TRP A 31 -8.69 -4.06 14.95
CA TRP A 31 -8.30 -5.28 14.26
C TRP A 31 -9.42 -6.32 14.28
N GLY A 32 -9.66 -6.99 13.16
CA GLY A 32 -10.42 -8.24 13.18
C GLY A 32 -9.52 -9.42 13.58
N TYR A 33 -9.99 -10.31 14.45
CA TYR A 33 -9.27 -11.55 14.74
C TYR A 33 -9.46 -12.57 13.62
N VAL A 34 -8.41 -13.33 13.28
CA VAL A 34 -8.54 -14.55 12.48
C VAL A 34 -8.14 -15.75 13.32
N VAL A 35 -9.05 -16.72 13.45
CA VAL A 35 -8.87 -17.94 14.22
C VAL A 35 -8.94 -19.13 13.27
N TYR A 36 -7.95 -20.02 13.34
CA TYR A 36 -7.89 -21.21 12.50
C TYR A 36 -8.24 -22.46 13.29
N GLY A 37 -9.27 -23.16 12.84
CA GLY A 37 -9.91 -24.25 13.56
C GLY A 37 -10.81 -23.74 14.69
N LEU A 38 -12.05 -24.23 14.71
CA LEU A 38 -13.00 -23.97 15.79
C LEU A 38 -12.61 -24.70 17.10
N GLY A 39 -11.92 -25.84 16.97
CA GLY A 39 -11.36 -26.60 18.09
C GLY A 39 -12.43 -27.13 19.05
N THR A 40 -12.31 -26.78 20.33
CA THR A 40 -13.35 -27.00 21.37
C THR A 40 -14.17 -25.73 21.66
N GLY A 41 -13.90 -24.64 20.96
CA GLY A 41 -14.51 -23.33 21.19
C GLY A 41 -14.00 -22.57 22.41
N GLU A 42 -13.30 -23.20 23.36
CA GLU A 42 -12.90 -22.54 24.61
C GLU A 42 -12.04 -21.29 24.40
N TYR A 43 -11.16 -21.27 23.41
CA TYR A 43 -10.42 -20.07 23.03
C TYR A 43 -11.36 -18.96 22.52
N LEU A 44 -12.31 -19.28 21.63
CA LEU A 44 -13.30 -18.31 21.15
C LEU A 44 -14.24 -17.83 22.26
N LYS A 45 -14.63 -18.69 23.21
CA LYS A 45 -15.43 -18.27 24.38
C LYS A 45 -14.67 -17.24 25.21
N ARG A 46 -13.36 -17.44 25.45
CA ARG A 46 -12.51 -16.45 26.12
C ARG A 46 -12.41 -15.16 25.32
N LEU A 47 -12.09 -15.25 24.03
CA LEU A 47 -11.97 -14.10 23.11
C LEU A 47 -13.25 -13.24 23.10
N LEU A 48 -14.41 -13.88 22.98
CA LEU A 48 -15.73 -13.22 23.03
C LEU A 48 -16.06 -12.68 24.43
N ALA A 49 -15.67 -13.38 25.51
CA ALA A 49 -15.87 -12.93 26.88
C ALA A 49 -15.04 -11.68 27.25
N HIS A 50 -13.96 -11.38 26.52
CA HIS A 50 -13.24 -10.11 26.64
C HIS A 50 -14.01 -8.89 26.08
N LYS A 51 -15.27 -9.08 25.62
CA LYS A 51 -16.23 -8.01 25.26
C LYS A 51 -15.70 -7.03 24.22
N LEU A 52 -15.36 -7.56 23.05
CA LEU A 52 -15.10 -6.78 21.85
C LEU A 52 -16.25 -6.96 20.83
N PRO A 53 -17.49 -6.50 21.13
CA PRO A 53 -18.66 -6.75 20.30
C PRO A 53 -18.58 -6.09 18.91
N GLU A 54 -17.72 -5.09 18.73
CA GLU A 54 -17.53 -4.38 17.46
C GLU A 54 -16.36 -4.93 16.63
N VAL A 55 -15.51 -5.77 17.23
CA VAL A 55 -14.36 -6.39 16.55
C VAL A 55 -14.82 -7.56 15.68
N PRO A 56 -14.55 -7.56 14.36
CA PRO A 56 -14.82 -8.71 13.51
C PRO A 56 -14.00 -9.94 13.93
N ILE A 57 -14.57 -11.13 13.86
CA ILE A 57 -13.85 -12.40 14.10
C ILE A 57 -14.09 -13.30 12.91
N LEU A 58 -13.04 -13.68 12.20
CA LEU A 58 -13.08 -14.65 11.13
C LEU A 58 -12.58 -16.00 11.66
N VAL A 59 -13.44 -17.00 11.75
CA VAL A 59 -13.02 -18.38 12.02
C VAL A 59 -12.90 -19.14 10.69
N ILE A 60 -11.80 -19.85 10.49
CA ILE A 60 -11.50 -20.61 9.27
C ILE A 60 -11.23 -22.07 9.64
N ASP A 61 -12.07 -22.99 9.17
CA ASP A 61 -11.88 -24.42 9.37
C ASP A 61 -11.67 -25.13 8.02
N SER A 62 -10.44 -25.57 7.77
CA SER A 62 -10.01 -26.21 6.52
C SER A 62 -10.29 -27.71 6.46
N MET A 63 -10.79 -28.28 7.55
CA MET A 63 -11.17 -29.69 7.68
C MET A 63 -12.67 -29.80 8.01
N PRO A 64 -13.57 -29.74 7.01
CA PRO A 64 -15.02 -29.74 7.23
C PRO A 64 -15.53 -30.91 8.07
N GLU A 65 -14.90 -32.07 8.00
CA GLU A 65 -15.22 -33.25 8.79
C GLU A 65 -14.91 -33.06 10.27
N LEU A 66 -13.77 -32.43 10.58
CA LEU A 66 -13.37 -32.11 11.96
C LEU A 66 -14.22 -30.96 12.51
N ALA A 67 -14.47 -29.93 11.69
CA ALA A 67 -15.38 -28.84 12.01
C ALA A 67 -16.79 -29.37 12.36
N LEU A 68 -17.35 -30.25 11.53
CA LEU A 68 -18.64 -30.89 11.76
C LEU A 68 -18.64 -31.77 13.01
N PHE A 69 -17.58 -32.56 13.23
CA PHE A 69 -17.41 -33.35 14.45
C PHE A 69 -17.44 -32.45 15.69
N CYS A 70 -16.69 -31.34 15.69
CA CYS A 70 -16.68 -30.40 16.80
C CYS A 70 -18.08 -29.79 17.01
N LEU A 71 -18.73 -29.29 15.95
CA LEU A 71 -20.08 -28.73 16.00
C LEU A 71 -21.15 -29.68 16.55
N GLN A 72 -20.94 -31.00 16.43
CA GLN A 72 -21.84 -32.03 16.97
C GLN A 72 -21.55 -32.39 18.43
N ASN A 73 -20.33 -32.14 18.92
CA ASN A 73 -19.85 -32.64 20.23
C ASN A 73 -19.64 -31.54 21.29
N PHE A 74 -19.66 -30.26 20.92
CA PHE A 74 -19.53 -29.13 21.86
C PHE A 74 -20.62 -28.07 21.62
N ASP A 75 -20.99 -27.35 22.67
CA ASP A 75 -21.92 -26.21 22.54
C ASP A 75 -21.20 -24.97 21.98
N TYR A 76 -21.63 -24.60 20.77
CA TYR A 76 -21.19 -23.43 20.01
C TYR A 76 -22.27 -22.37 19.85
N GLN A 77 -23.46 -22.52 20.44
CA GLN A 77 -24.60 -21.64 20.17
C GLN A 77 -24.26 -20.18 20.47
N ALA A 78 -23.55 -19.91 21.57
CA ALA A 78 -23.11 -18.56 21.95
C ALA A 78 -21.99 -17.99 21.04
N ILE A 79 -21.17 -18.84 20.43
CA ILE A 79 -20.11 -18.42 19.49
C ILE A 79 -20.73 -18.08 18.13
N LEU A 80 -21.50 -19.00 17.56
CA LEU A 80 -22.01 -18.89 16.19
C LEU A 80 -23.16 -17.88 16.05
N SER A 81 -23.79 -17.48 17.15
CA SER A 81 -24.76 -16.38 17.18
C SER A 81 -24.12 -15.00 17.42
N HIS A 82 -22.80 -14.92 17.61
CA HIS A 82 -22.12 -13.64 17.85
C HIS A 82 -22.11 -12.80 16.56
N PRO A 83 -22.63 -11.54 16.57
CA PRO A 83 -22.89 -10.78 15.35
C PRO A 83 -21.63 -10.39 14.56
N SER A 84 -20.50 -10.29 15.25
CA SER A 84 -19.19 -9.94 14.68
C SER A 84 -18.46 -11.15 14.08
N LEU A 85 -18.98 -12.37 14.25
CA LEU A 85 -18.32 -13.60 13.84
C LEU A 85 -18.72 -14.02 12.41
N THR A 86 -17.72 -14.14 11.54
CA THR A 86 -17.80 -14.84 10.25
C THR A 86 -17.18 -16.22 10.42
N TYR A 87 -17.87 -17.28 10.04
CA TYR A 87 -17.33 -18.65 10.06
C TYR A 87 -17.24 -19.20 8.63
N LEU A 88 -16.04 -19.55 8.19
CA LEU A 88 -15.77 -20.21 6.91
C LEU A 88 -15.34 -21.65 7.18
N VAL A 89 -16.11 -22.60 6.66
CA VAL A 89 -15.79 -24.04 6.70
C VAL A 89 -15.85 -24.57 5.28
N ASP A 90 -14.72 -24.96 4.73
CA ASP A 90 -14.65 -25.67 3.45
C ASP A 90 -13.30 -26.39 3.30
N HIS A 91 -13.14 -27.21 2.26
CA HIS A 91 -11.85 -27.81 1.94
C HIS A 91 -10.79 -26.77 1.60
N PRO A 92 -9.50 -27.09 1.79
CA PRO A 92 -8.38 -26.16 1.63
C PRO A 92 -8.39 -25.38 0.32
N THR A 93 -8.54 -26.11 -0.79
CA THR A 93 -8.54 -25.59 -2.17
C THR A 93 -9.74 -24.70 -2.50
N ARG A 94 -10.85 -24.84 -1.76
CA ARG A 94 -12.06 -24.02 -1.93
C ARG A 94 -12.08 -22.80 -1.01
N LEU A 95 -11.43 -22.85 0.15
CA LEU A 95 -11.25 -21.70 1.04
C LEU A 95 -10.30 -20.63 0.46
N SER A 96 -9.28 -21.01 -0.30
CA SER A 96 -8.24 -20.11 -0.83
C SER A 96 -8.80 -18.85 -1.51
N ARG A 97 -9.79 -19.02 -2.39
CA ARG A 97 -10.40 -17.95 -3.19
C ARG A 97 -11.29 -16.97 -2.38
N PRO A 98 -12.29 -17.41 -1.60
CA PRO A 98 -13.06 -16.52 -0.73
C PRO A 98 -12.19 -15.90 0.38
N LEU A 99 -11.19 -16.62 0.90
CA LEU A 99 -10.25 -16.07 1.89
C LEU A 99 -9.46 -14.89 1.32
N HIS A 100 -8.86 -15.03 0.13
CA HIS A 100 -8.16 -13.93 -0.53
C HIS A 100 -9.08 -12.71 -0.75
N SER A 101 -10.33 -12.93 -1.16
CA SER A 101 -11.32 -11.85 -1.32
C SER A 101 -11.69 -11.18 0.00
N TYR A 102 -11.84 -11.96 1.09
CA TYR A 102 -12.19 -11.45 2.41
C TYR A 102 -11.05 -10.61 3.00
N LEU A 103 -9.82 -11.14 2.98
CA LEU A 103 -8.62 -10.45 3.47
C LEU A 103 -8.37 -9.14 2.69
N SER A 104 -8.44 -9.20 1.36
CA SER A 104 -8.29 -8.01 0.49
C SER A 104 -9.36 -6.95 0.77
N GLY A 105 -10.60 -7.38 1.03
CA GLY A 105 -11.72 -6.48 1.35
C GLY A 105 -11.64 -5.82 2.72
N LYS A 106 -10.82 -6.34 3.65
CA LYS A 106 -10.64 -5.80 5.01
C LYS A 106 -9.49 -4.80 5.14
N ARG A 107 -8.86 -4.38 4.03
CA ARG A 107 -7.69 -3.49 3.97
C ARG A 107 -6.44 -3.97 4.71
N ASP A 108 -6.47 -5.21 5.19
CA ASP A 108 -5.45 -5.74 6.09
C ASP A 108 -4.37 -6.48 5.31
N LEU A 109 -3.50 -5.71 4.66
CA LEU A 109 -2.24 -6.23 4.10
C LEU A 109 -1.21 -6.56 5.21
N LEU A 110 -1.49 -6.29 6.49
CA LEU A 110 -0.67 -6.78 7.60
C LEU A 110 -1.02 -8.20 8.03
N GLN A 111 -2.21 -8.71 7.70
CA GLN A 111 -2.47 -10.15 7.63
C GLN A 111 -1.72 -10.86 6.49
N VAL A 112 -0.75 -10.19 5.84
CA VAL A 112 0.34 -10.82 5.08
C VAL A 112 1.61 -11.00 5.93
N GLN A 113 1.88 -10.15 6.93
CA GLN A 113 3.13 -10.22 7.72
C GLN A 113 3.27 -11.51 8.55
N TRP A 114 2.15 -12.11 8.98
CA TRP A 114 2.19 -13.44 9.60
C TRP A 114 2.40 -14.58 8.59
N LEU A 115 1.99 -14.41 7.32
CA LEU A 115 2.32 -15.36 6.23
C LEU A 115 3.83 -15.33 5.89
N SER A 116 4.49 -14.20 6.10
CA SER A 116 5.95 -14.06 6.00
C SER A 116 6.70 -14.34 7.31
N ASN A 117 6.02 -14.73 8.39
CA ASN A 117 6.69 -15.10 9.63
C ASN A 117 7.36 -16.49 9.49
N PRO A 118 8.69 -16.62 9.69
CA PRO A 118 9.40 -17.89 9.55
C PRO A 118 8.82 -18.99 10.44
N TRP A 119 8.33 -18.65 11.63
CA TRP A 119 7.76 -19.61 12.58
C TRP A 119 6.44 -20.20 12.09
N VAL A 120 5.68 -19.46 11.29
CA VAL A 120 4.42 -19.93 10.70
C VAL A 120 4.69 -20.89 9.52
N SER A 121 5.72 -20.61 8.71
CA SER A 121 6.20 -21.53 7.66
C SER A 121 6.78 -22.82 8.24
N GLN A 122 7.50 -22.70 9.37
CA GLN A 122 7.97 -23.83 10.16
C GLN A 122 6.78 -24.65 10.70
N LEU A 123 5.81 -24.00 11.34
CA LEU A 123 4.61 -24.64 11.90
C LEU A 123 3.80 -25.41 10.84
N ALA A 124 3.68 -24.87 9.62
CA ALA A 124 3.02 -25.54 8.49
C ALA A 124 3.79 -26.79 8.04
N SER A 125 5.12 -26.70 7.97
CA SER A 125 6.00 -27.80 7.57
C SER A 125 6.01 -28.92 8.62
N ASP A 126 6.14 -28.57 9.90
CA ASP A 126 6.19 -29.50 11.03
C ASP A 126 4.87 -30.26 11.23
N ARG A 127 3.74 -29.63 10.89
CA ARG A 127 2.38 -30.23 11.00
C ARG A 127 1.95 -31.06 9.79
N GLN A 128 2.63 -30.93 8.64
CA GLN A 128 2.18 -31.49 7.35
C GLN A 128 0.75 -31.09 6.95
N ASP A 129 0.27 -29.93 7.40
CA ASP A 129 -1.09 -29.47 7.11
C ASP A 129 -1.18 -28.96 5.67
N ALA A 130 -1.95 -29.67 4.85
CA ALA A 130 -2.07 -29.38 3.42
C ALA A 130 -2.69 -28.00 3.12
N PHE A 131 -3.56 -27.46 3.98
CA PHE A 131 -4.14 -26.13 3.78
C PHE A 131 -3.12 -25.04 4.02
N TYR A 132 -2.44 -25.11 5.16
CA TYR A 132 -1.39 -24.18 5.46
C TYR A 132 -0.27 -24.27 4.43
N PHE A 133 0.20 -25.48 4.09
CA PHE A 133 1.22 -25.65 3.08
C PHE A 133 0.81 -25.07 1.73
N GLU A 134 -0.41 -25.34 1.24
CA GLU A 134 -0.86 -24.82 -0.05
C GLU A 134 -1.12 -23.31 -0.03
N VAL A 135 -1.72 -22.75 1.03
CA VAL A 135 -1.94 -21.29 1.15
C VAL A 135 -0.62 -20.53 1.33
N PHE A 136 0.29 -21.00 2.19
CA PHE A 136 1.60 -20.38 2.37
C PHE A 136 2.46 -20.54 1.11
N GLN A 137 2.50 -21.71 0.46
CA GLN A 137 3.26 -21.90 -0.77
C GLN A 137 2.70 -21.04 -1.91
N GLN A 138 1.39 -20.99 -2.10
CA GLN A 138 0.77 -20.12 -3.10
C GLN A 138 1.06 -18.65 -2.80
N TYR A 139 0.93 -18.20 -1.55
CA TYR A 139 1.15 -16.79 -1.23
C TYR A 139 2.64 -16.39 -1.14
N GLN A 140 3.55 -17.30 -0.78
CA GLN A 140 5.00 -17.07 -0.92
C GLN A 140 5.44 -17.06 -2.38
N ALA A 141 4.95 -17.98 -3.22
CA ALA A 141 5.23 -17.95 -4.65
C ALA A 141 4.66 -16.69 -5.30
N TYR A 142 3.47 -16.27 -4.88
CA TYR A 142 2.84 -15.00 -5.28
C TYR A 142 3.68 -13.79 -4.82
N ILE A 143 4.08 -13.69 -3.55
CA ILE A 143 4.94 -12.59 -3.05
C ILE A 143 6.33 -12.60 -3.70
N ALA A 144 6.88 -13.76 -4.06
CA ALA A 144 8.19 -13.84 -4.71
C ALA A 144 8.13 -13.46 -6.21
N GLN A 145 7.04 -13.78 -6.91
CA GLN A 145 6.94 -13.60 -8.36
C GLN A 145 6.17 -12.33 -8.75
N ALA A 146 5.11 -11.97 -8.04
CA ALA A 146 4.23 -10.85 -8.38
C ALA A 146 4.96 -9.50 -8.37
N PRO A 147 5.79 -9.12 -7.38
CA PRO A 147 6.50 -7.84 -7.41
C PRO A 147 7.45 -7.74 -8.60
N THR A 148 8.19 -8.80 -8.91
CA THR A 148 9.11 -8.82 -10.06
C THR A 148 8.36 -8.69 -11.38
N GLN A 149 7.30 -9.47 -11.58
CA GLN A 149 6.50 -9.42 -12.82
C GLN A 149 5.71 -8.11 -12.94
N ALA A 150 5.18 -7.59 -11.83
CA ALA A 150 4.41 -6.35 -11.82
C ALA A 150 5.31 -5.10 -11.99
N LYS A 151 6.53 -5.08 -11.42
CA LYS A 151 7.55 -4.07 -11.73
C LYS A 151 7.98 -4.10 -13.20
N GLN A 152 8.19 -5.29 -13.77
CA GLN A 152 8.46 -5.43 -15.22
C GLN A 152 7.28 -4.91 -16.07
N ALA A 153 6.04 -5.25 -15.71
CA ALA A 153 4.85 -4.77 -16.39
C ALA A 153 4.65 -3.25 -16.25
N LEU A 154 4.99 -2.66 -15.10
CA LEU A 154 4.98 -1.22 -14.86
C LEU A 154 6.06 -0.50 -15.69
N ALA A 155 7.27 -1.06 -15.75
CA ALA A 155 8.34 -0.55 -16.62
C ALA A 155 7.94 -0.61 -18.11
N LEU A 156 7.28 -1.70 -18.54
CA LEU A 156 6.71 -1.81 -19.90
C LEU A 156 5.60 -0.79 -20.14
N LEU A 157 4.69 -0.56 -19.17
CA LEU A 157 3.67 0.50 -19.27
C LEU A 157 4.31 1.88 -19.45
N TYR A 158 5.34 2.22 -18.67
CA TYR A 158 6.06 3.48 -18.84
C TYR A 158 6.77 3.58 -20.21
N GLN A 159 7.35 2.49 -20.73
CA GLN A 159 7.93 2.46 -22.07
C GLN A 159 6.89 2.66 -23.17
N LYS A 160 5.69 2.05 -23.05
CA LYS A 160 4.58 2.25 -24.01
C LYS A 160 4.16 3.71 -24.13
N MET A 161 4.23 4.49 -23.05
CA MET A 161 3.83 5.90 -23.02
C MET A 161 4.85 6.84 -23.66
N GLU A 162 6.14 6.54 -23.55
CA GLU A 162 7.22 7.46 -23.92
C GLU A 162 7.22 7.76 -25.44
N ALA A 163 7.00 6.77 -26.30
CA ALA A 163 6.97 6.99 -27.75
C ALA A 163 5.77 7.86 -28.24
N PRO A 164 4.52 7.63 -27.80
CA PRO A 164 3.42 8.57 -28.02
C PRO A 164 3.67 9.98 -27.44
N MET A 165 4.28 10.11 -26.26
CA MET A 165 4.65 11.42 -25.70
C MET A 165 5.63 12.17 -26.61
N GLN A 166 6.69 11.49 -27.06
CA GLN A 166 7.66 12.07 -27.99
C GLN A 166 7.01 12.46 -29.32
N LYS A 167 6.06 11.66 -29.83
CA LYS A 167 5.23 12.02 -31.00
C LYS A 167 4.39 13.27 -30.73
N ALA A 168 3.76 13.39 -29.56
CA ALA A 168 3.00 14.58 -29.16
C ALA A 168 3.89 15.84 -29.16
N TYR A 169 5.06 15.78 -28.52
CA TYR A 169 6.01 16.89 -28.45
C TYR A 169 6.60 17.28 -29.82
N ALA A 170 6.74 16.32 -30.75
CA ALA A 170 7.16 16.60 -32.12
C ALA A 170 6.04 17.15 -33.03
N THR A 171 4.78 16.89 -32.69
CA THR A 171 3.61 17.29 -33.50
C THR A 171 3.04 18.64 -33.08
N TYR A 172 3.07 18.95 -31.79
CA TYR A 172 2.36 20.07 -31.19
C TYR A 172 3.34 21.10 -30.58
N PRO A 173 3.08 22.42 -30.69
CA PRO A 173 3.94 23.47 -30.15
C PRO A 173 3.73 23.63 -28.62
N LEU A 174 4.10 22.60 -27.86
CA LEU A 174 3.89 22.51 -26.41
C LEU A 174 5.11 23.04 -25.63
N SER A 175 4.86 23.82 -24.59
CA SER A 175 5.89 24.44 -23.74
C SER A 175 6.58 23.46 -22.79
N CYS A 176 6.06 22.24 -22.64
CA CYS A 176 6.62 21.17 -21.81
C CYS A 176 7.28 20.10 -22.70
N PRO A 177 8.57 20.23 -23.06
CA PRO A 177 9.34 19.17 -23.70
C PRO A 177 9.75 18.07 -22.72
N SER A 178 10.30 16.98 -23.25
CA SER A 178 11.03 16.00 -22.43
C SER A 178 12.13 16.69 -21.61
N GLY A 179 12.28 16.29 -20.34
CA GLY A 179 13.17 16.93 -19.36
C GLY A 179 12.64 18.20 -18.69
N CYS A 180 11.49 18.77 -19.10
CA CYS A 180 10.94 19.96 -18.46
C CYS A 180 10.57 19.73 -16.98
N ALA A 181 10.87 20.72 -16.14
CA ALA A 181 10.64 20.69 -14.70
C ALA A 181 9.76 21.85 -14.18
N ASP A 182 9.02 22.56 -15.04
CA ASP A 182 8.13 23.65 -14.62
C ASP A 182 7.12 23.22 -13.54
N CYS A 183 6.60 21.99 -13.63
CA CYS A 183 5.71 21.42 -12.61
C CYS A 183 6.42 21.14 -11.29
N CYS A 184 7.72 20.86 -11.32
CA CYS A 184 8.56 20.71 -10.13
C CYS A 184 8.84 22.08 -9.48
N LYS A 185 9.13 23.12 -10.27
CA LYS A 185 9.35 24.50 -9.77
C LYS A 185 8.15 25.04 -8.99
N MET A 186 6.93 24.70 -9.42
CA MET A 186 5.67 25.12 -8.78
C MET A 186 5.19 24.17 -7.68
N GLY A 187 5.94 23.11 -7.34
CA GLY A 187 5.52 22.10 -6.34
C GLY A 187 4.42 21.13 -6.80
N ASN A 188 3.78 21.34 -7.95
CA ASN A 188 2.65 20.57 -8.47
C ASN A 188 2.91 19.06 -8.61
N GLY A 189 4.17 18.66 -8.86
CA GLY A 189 4.55 17.24 -8.93
C GLY A 189 4.48 16.48 -7.60
N PHE A 190 4.27 17.19 -6.47
CA PHE A 190 4.45 16.64 -5.13
C PHE A 190 3.14 16.30 -4.38
N ASP A 191 1.99 16.73 -4.91
CA ASP A 191 0.66 16.35 -4.40
C ASP A 191 0.11 15.10 -5.09
N LEU A 192 0.96 14.35 -5.79
CA LEU A 192 0.54 13.21 -6.59
C LEU A 192 0.41 11.97 -5.72
N CYS A 193 -0.80 11.43 -5.68
CA CYS A 193 -1.04 10.07 -5.23
C CYS A 193 -0.36 9.08 -6.20
N ILE A 194 0.45 8.19 -5.65
CA ILE A 194 1.17 7.13 -6.37
C ILE A 194 0.76 5.78 -5.81
N ARG A 195 1.06 4.72 -6.54
CA ARG A 195 0.71 3.37 -6.12
C ARG A 195 1.94 2.56 -5.67
N PRO A 196 1.77 1.51 -4.83
CA PRO A 196 2.89 0.78 -4.22
C PRO A 196 4.00 0.26 -5.15
N LEU A 197 3.73 -0.16 -6.39
CA LEU A 197 4.82 -0.59 -7.30
C LEU A 197 5.59 0.61 -7.85
N GLU A 198 4.95 1.77 -7.98
CA GLU A 198 5.61 3.02 -8.34
C GLU A 198 6.54 3.48 -7.21
N TRP A 199 6.14 3.26 -5.95
CA TRP A 199 6.98 3.46 -4.77
C TRP A 199 8.16 2.49 -4.73
N GLU A 200 7.92 1.21 -5.01
CA GLU A 200 8.98 0.20 -5.07
C GLU A 200 10.06 0.60 -6.09
N MET A 201 9.65 0.99 -7.30
CA MET A 201 10.57 1.48 -8.35
C MET A 201 11.25 2.81 -8.01
N MET A 202 10.55 3.75 -7.37
CA MET A 202 11.15 5.03 -6.94
C MET A 202 12.16 4.82 -5.80
N PHE A 203 11.85 3.93 -4.86
CA PHE A 203 12.74 3.61 -3.75
C PHE A 203 14.01 2.90 -4.21
N GLU A 204 13.90 1.90 -5.09
CA GLU A 204 15.06 1.23 -5.69
C GLU A 204 16.01 2.25 -6.34
N ALA A 205 15.44 3.24 -7.05
CA ALA A 205 16.22 4.33 -7.63
C ALA A 205 16.90 5.20 -6.55
N LEU A 206 16.15 5.66 -5.53
CA LEU A 206 16.68 6.53 -4.47
C LEU A 206 17.74 5.83 -3.59
N SER A 207 17.52 4.57 -3.23
CA SER A 207 18.36 3.79 -2.31
C SER A 207 19.53 3.06 -2.97
N GLN A 208 19.44 2.72 -4.27
CA GLN A 208 20.45 1.91 -4.96
C GLN A 208 20.84 2.43 -6.36
N GLY A 209 20.01 3.24 -7.00
CA GLY A 209 20.20 3.69 -8.39
C GLY A 209 21.13 4.89 -8.59
N PHE A 210 21.41 5.67 -7.55
CA PHE A 210 22.25 6.87 -7.62
C PHE A 210 23.63 6.66 -6.96
N PRO A 211 24.69 7.38 -7.38
CA PRO A 211 25.95 7.42 -6.66
C PRO A 211 25.75 7.93 -5.21
N PRO A 212 26.51 7.44 -4.20
CA PRO A 212 26.29 7.81 -2.79
C PRO A 212 26.28 9.32 -2.51
N GLN A 213 27.09 10.11 -3.23
CA GLN A 213 27.09 11.58 -3.10
C GLN A 213 25.74 12.20 -3.52
N GLU A 214 25.12 11.67 -4.58
CA GLU A 214 23.84 12.13 -5.11
C GLU A 214 22.68 11.64 -4.24
N GLN A 215 22.79 10.44 -3.66
CA GLN A 215 21.85 9.93 -2.65
C GLN A 215 21.84 10.85 -1.42
N ASN A 216 23.01 11.15 -0.86
CA ASN A 216 23.13 12.02 0.31
C ASN A 216 22.59 13.44 0.01
N ARG A 217 22.84 13.98 -1.20
CA ARG A 217 22.27 15.26 -1.65
C ARG A 217 20.74 15.22 -1.69
N LEU A 218 20.16 14.18 -2.31
CA LEU A 218 18.70 14.01 -2.40
C LEU A 218 18.07 13.83 -1.02
N ILE A 219 18.65 12.99 -0.15
CA ILE A 219 18.19 12.82 1.24
C ILE A 219 18.20 14.16 1.97
N ALA A 220 19.29 14.94 1.87
CA ALA A 220 19.38 16.25 2.52
C ALA A 220 18.31 17.23 2.01
N GLU A 221 18.12 17.35 0.70
CA GLU A 221 17.08 18.21 0.10
C GLU A 221 15.66 17.77 0.51
N ILE A 222 15.42 16.46 0.62
CA ILE A 222 14.15 15.89 1.10
C ILE A 222 13.94 16.17 2.59
N VAL A 223 14.94 15.97 3.45
CA VAL A 223 14.86 16.23 4.89
C VAL A 223 14.56 17.71 5.17
N LEU A 224 15.32 18.62 4.54
CA LEU A 224 15.09 20.07 4.66
C LEU A 224 13.69 20.47 4.19
N TYR A 225 13.24 19.93 3.05
CA TYR A 225 11.91 20.17 2.53
C TYR A 225 10.82 19.66 3.48
N LEU A 226 10.94 18.43 3.98
CA LEU A 226 9.97 17.81 4.89
C LEU A 226 9.92 18.54 6.23
N ALA A 227 11.05 18.97 6.79
CA ALA A 227 11.12 19.77 8.01
C ALA A 227 10.39 21.12 7.85
N LYS A 228 10.51 21.76 6.69
CA LYS A 228 9.71 22.95 6.34
C LYS A 228 8.22 22.64 6.12
N ASN A 229 7.88 21.40 5.74
CA ASN A 229 6.52 20.92 5.41
C ASN A 229 5.76 20.26 6.59
N VAL A 230 6.27 20.24 7.83
CA VAL A 230 5.71 19.40 8.93
C VAL A 230 4.19 19.54 9.13
N ASP A 231 3.65 20.76 9.21
CA ASP A 231 2.20 21.00 9.35
C ASP A 231 1.38 20.41 8.20
N TYR A 232 1.95 20.38 7.00
CA TYR A 232 1.31 19.87 5.80
C TYR A 232 1.38 18.33 5.72
N ILE A 233 2.52 17.74 6.12
CA ILE A 233 2.67 16.29 6.30
C ILE A 233 1.63 15.80 7.32
N LYS A 234 1.54 16.47 8.48
CA LYS A 234 0.57 16.17 9.54
C LYS A 234 -0.87 16.25 9.03
N LYS A 235 -1.29 17.37 8.41
CA LYS A 235 -2.65 17.51 7.86
C LYS A 235 -2.98 16.45 6.83
N THR A 236 -2.01 16.03 6.02
CA THR A 236 -2.24 14.95 5.04
C THR A 236 -2.41 13.59 5.71
N LEU A 237 -1.57 13.24 6.70
CA LEU A 237 -1.68 11.98 7.44
C LEU A 237 -3.09 11.80 8.01
N PHE A 238 -3.59 12.79 8.75
CA PHE A 238 -4.94 12.75 9.31
C PHE A 238 -6.02 12.75 8.21
N PHE A 239 -5.88 13.55 7.16
CA PHE A 239 -6.83 13.52 6.03
C PHE A 239 -6.92 12.13 5.38
N PHE A 240 -5.79 11.44 5.20
CA PHE A 240 -5.75 10.11 4.59
C PHE A 240 -6.45 9.04 5.44
N ASP A 241 -6.26 9.06 6.77
CA ASP A 241 -6.94 8.11 7.67
C ASP A 241 -8.44 8.39 7.75
N GLU A 242 -8.84 9.65 7.92
CA GLU A 242 -10.25 10.05 7.97
C GLU A 242 -11.02 9.80 6.66
N ASN A 243 -10.33 9.74 5.51
CA ASN A 243 -10.97 9.70 4.18
C ASN A 243 -10.57 8.49 3.33
N LEU A 244 -9.98 7.44 3.91
CA LEU A 244 -9.42 6.28 3.19
C LEU A 244 -10.38 5.66 2.15
N ASP A 245 -11.67 5.53 2.49
CA ASP A 245 -12.75 5.08 1.58
C ASP A 245 -13.04 6.01 0.41
N GLN A 246 -12.80 7.30 0.59
CA GLN A 246 -13.11 8.33 -0.39
C GLN A 246 -11.94 8.64 -1.31
N LEU A 247 -10.68 8.28 -0.98
CA LEU A 247 -9.49 8.62 -1.77
C LEU A 247 -9.51 8.14 -3.24
N GLN A 248 -10.20 7.03 -3.54
CA GLN A 248 -10.36 6.56 -4.93
C GLN A 248 -11.55 7.22 -5.65
N THR A 249 -12.32 8.08 -4.98
CA THR A 249 -13.49 8.79 -5.56
C THR A 249 -13.12 10.19 -6.02
N GLU A 250 -13.86 10.74 -7.00
CA GLU A 250 -13.68 12.14 -7.40
C GLU A 250 -13.86 13.11 -6.22
N LYS A 251 -14.85 12.85 -5.35
CA LYS A 251 -15.11 13.66 -4.14
C LYS A 251 -13.91 13.69 -3.20
N GLY A 252 -13.29 12.55 -2.93
CA GLY A 252 -12.11 12.48 -2.06
C GLY A 252 -10.88 13.15 -2.70
N ASN A 253 -10.68 12.98 -4.01
CA ASN A 253 -9.65 13.71 -4.75
C ASN A 253 -9.87 15.24 -4.68
N GLN A 254 -11.09 15.73 -4.90
CA GLN A 254 -11.42 17.15 -4.77
C GLN A 254 -11.24 17.67 -3.33
N ALA A 255 -11.57 16.87 -2.31
CA ALA A 255 -11.34 17.23 -0.92
C ALA A 255 -9.83 17.29 -0.60
N PHE A 256 -9.06 16.33 -1.12
CA PHE A 256 -7.61 16.30 -0.98
C PHE A 256 -6.95 17.53 -1.64
N TYR A 257 -7.29 17.86 -2.88
CA TYR A 257 -6.79 19.07 -3.55
C TYR A 257 -7.08 20.36 -2.76
N LYS A 258 -8.18 20.44 -2.01
CA LYS A 258 -8.45 21.61 -1.13
C LYS A 258 -7.52 21.67 0.07
N VAL A 259 -7.07 20.51 0.59
CA VAL A 259 -6.05 20.43 1.65
C VAL A 259 -4.68 20.85 1.09
N THR A 260 -4.35 20.49 -0.16
CA THR A 260 -3.01 20.77 -0.72
C THR A 260 -2.85 22.16 -1.33
N GLN A 261 -3.83 22.66 -2.07
CA GLN A 261 -3.74 23.95 -2.79
C GLN A 261 -3.48 25.16 -1.88
N VAL A 262 -3.79 25.06 -0.59
CA VAL A 262 -3.67 26.17 0.37
C VAL A 262 -2.25 26.28 0.97
N LEU A 263 -1.42 25.24 0.86
CA LEU A 263 -0.27 25.06 1.75
C LEU A 263 1.09 24.95 1.03
N ARG A 264 1.18 25.22 -0.27
CA ARG A 264 2.44 25.11 -1.05
C ARG A 264 2.66 26.20 -2.09
N GLN A 265 3.92 26.66 -2.16
CA GLN A 265 4.58 27.18 -3.37
C GLN A 265 6.04 26.70 -3.51
N ASP A 266 6.50 25.80 -2.62
CA ASP A 266 7.89 25.35 -2.62
C ASP A 266 8.19 24.40 -3.78
N PRO A 267 9.36 24.52 -4.43
CA PRO A 267 9.80 23.56 -5.43
C PRO A 267 9.86 22.13 -4.88
N CYS A 268 9.50 21.17 -5.72
CA CYS A 268 9.66 19.73 -5.43
C CYS A 268 11.14 19.43 -5.09
N PRO A 269 11.46 18.72 -3.99
CA PRO A 269 12.83 18.43 -3.57
C PRO A 269 13.60 17.47 -4.50
N PHE A 270 12.97 16.94 -5.54
CA PHE A 270 13.68 16.27 -6.64
C PHE A 270 14.16 17.26 -7.73
N LEU A 271 13.92 18.56 -7.61
CA LEU A 271 14.41 19.57 -8.55
C LEU A 271 15.88 19.87 -8.27
N THR A 272 16.76 19.49 -9.21
CA THR A 272 18.20 19.77 -9.10
C THR A 272 18.52 21.25 -9.26
N LYS A 273 19.71 21.67 -8.83
CA LYS A 273 20.26 23.02 -9.08
C LYS A 273 20.37 23.38 -10.58
N ALA A 274 20.32 22.40 -11.48
CA ALA A 274 20.27 22.58 -12.93
C ALA A 274 18.83 22.76 -13.48
N GLU A 275 17.84 22.92 -12.59
CA GLU A 275 16.42 23.01 -12.91
C GLU A 275 15.85 21.79 -13.66
N THR A 276 16.41 20.60 -13.42
CA THR A 276 15.92 19.32 -13.96
C THR A 276 15.43 18.40 -12.84
N CYS A 277 14.54 17.46 -13.17
CA CYS A 277 14.08 16.47 -12.19
C CYS A 277 15.14 15.36 -11.99
N GLY A 278 15.71 15.25 -10.79
CA GLY A 278 16.74 14.25 -10.45
C GLY A 278 16.25 12.81 -10.56
N ILE A 279 14.95 12.57 -10.39
CA ILE A 279 14.32 11.25 -10.57
C ILE A 279 13.63 11.10 -11.94
N TYR A 280 13.99 11.88 -12.98
CA TYR A 280 13.22 11.93 -14.23
C TYR A 280 12.94 10.56 -14.86
N THR A 281 13.92 9.66 -14.91
CA THR A 281 13.77 8.29 -15.42
C THR A 281 12.87 7.40 -14.57
N HIS A 282 12.74 7.70 -13.27
CA HIS A 282 12.00 6.91 -12.26
C HIS A 282 10.69 7.57 -11.81
N ARG A 283 10.31 8.71 -12.41
CA ARG A 283 9.10 9.46 -12.06
C ARG A 283 7.82 8.60 -12.18
N PRO A 284 6.82 8.77 -11.29
CA PRO A 284 5.59 7.97 -11.29
C PRO A 284 4.69 8.30 -12.49
N LEU A 285 3.65 7.48 -12.75
CA LEU A 285 2.72 7.65 -13.88
C LEU A 285 2.19 9.09 -13.93
N SER A 286 1.72 9.59 -12.79
CA SER A 286 1.18 10.93 -12.67
C SER A 286 2.19 12.00 -13.12
N CYS A 287 3.48 11.88 -12.78
CA CYS A 287 4.54 12.77 -13.28
C CYS A 287 4.92 12.55 -14.75
N ARG A 288 4.69 11.36 -15.33
CA ARG A 288 4.87 11.12 -16.77
C ARG A 288 3.72 11.75 -17.57
N ALA A 289 2.50 11.56 -17.09
CA ALA A 289 1.28 12.14 -17.62
C ALA A 289 1.21 13.67 -17.47
N PHE A 290 1.79 14.23 -16.39
CA PHE A 290 1.85 15.67 -16.12
C PHE A 290 2.87 16.35 -17.05
N GLY A 291 2.48 16.46 -18.31
CA GLY A 291 3.41 16.81 -19.38
C GLY A 291 2.72 16.78 -20.72
N ASN A 292 1.57 17.46 -20.79
CA ASN A 292 0.93 17.92 -22.01
C ASN A 292 0.60 16.87 -23.09
N SER A 293 0.77 15.59 -22.80
CA SER A 293 0.41 14.49 -23.70
C SER A 293 -0.98 13.96 -23.38
N VAL A 294 -1.43 14.05 -22.14
CA VAL A 294 -2.62 13.34 -21.64
C VAL A 294 -3.91 14.17 -21.76
N PHE A 295 -4.93 13.59 -22.37
CA PHE A 295 -6.31 14.09 -22.31
C PHE A 295 -7.19 13.19 -21.43
N SER A 296 -8.19 13.80 -20.80
CA SER A 296 -9.41 13.14 -20.33
C SER A 296 -10.57 13.63 -21.22
N PRO A 297 -11.63 12.83 -21.45
CA PRO A 297 -12.82 13.28 -22.20
C PRO A 297 -13.46 14.58 -21.67
N SER A 298 -13.22 14.95 -20.41
CA SER A 298 -13.74 16.17 -19.78
C SER A 298 -12.78 17.37 -19.80
N GLN A 299 -11.45 17.15 -19.79
CA GLN A 299 -10.46 18.23 -19.67
C GLN A 299 -9.04 17.78 -20.08
N PRO A 300 -8.21 18.65 -20.68
CA PRO A 300 -6.78 18.37 -20.85
C PRO A 300 -6.01 18.35 -19.53
N TYR A 301 -5.19 17.31 -19.32
CA TYR A 301 -4.29 17.19 -18.17
C TYR A 301 -2.90 17.72 -18.55
N THR A 302 -2.75 19.04 -18.49
CA THR A 302 -1.62 19.77 -19.10
C THR A 302 -1.12 20.91 -18.22
N CYS A 303 0.12 21.34 -18.44
CA CYS A 303 0.70 22.53 -17.81
C CYS A 303 -0.22 23.75 -18.03
N GLY A 304 -0.30 24.64 -17.03
CA GLY A 304 -1.09 25.88 -17.14
C GLY A 304 -0.69 26.77 -18.33
N LYS A 305 0.60 26.74 -18.72
CA LYS A 305 1.12 27.43 -19.92
C LYS A 305 0.48 26.93 -21.22
N ASP A 306 0.09 25.65 -21.25
CA ASP A 306 -0.32 24.94 -22.46
C ASP A 306 -1.81 24.60 -22.50
N GLN A 307 -2.57 24.93 -21.46
CA GLN A 307 -4.04 24.78 -21.48
C GLN A 307 -4.72 25.46 -22.69
N PRO A 308 -4.33 26.68 -23.13
CA PRO A 308 -4.93 27.31 -24.30
C PRO A 308 -4.63 26.51 -25.58
N VAL A 309 -3.37 26.12 -25.78
CA VAL A 309 -2.91 25.35 -26.95
C VAL A 309 -3.60 23.98 -26.99
N MET A 310 -3.69 23.29 -25.86
CA MET A 310 -4.31 21.97 -25.79
C MET A 310 -5.82 22.00 -26.05
N LYS A 311 -6.52 23.06 -25.62
CA LYS A 311 -7.95 23.25 -25.97
C LYS A 311 -8.14 23.41 -27.48
N LEU A 312 -7.22 24.08 -28.17
CA LEU A 312 -7.23 24.18 -29.63
C LEU A 312 -6.95 22.82 -30.29
N ILE A 313 -5.89 22.11 -29.87
CA ILE A 313 -5.55 20.77 -30.38
C ILE A 313 -6.74 19.80 -30.27
N LEU A 314 -7.39 19.73 -29.11
CA LEU A 314 -8.56 18.88 -28.89
C LEU A 314 -9.76 19.30 -29.77
N ALA A 315 -9.96 20.61 -29.94
CA ALA A 315 -10.99 21.15 -30.82
C ALA A 315 -10.68 20.96 -32.32
N ASP A 316 -9.41 20.77 -32.71
CA ASP A 316 -8.93 20.68 -34.10
C ASP A 316 -8.71 19.25 -34.60
N GLU A 317 -8.15 18.33 -33.81
CA GLU A 317 -8.06 16.91 -34.21
C GLU A 317 -9.43 16.23 -34.15
N LYS A 318 -10.27 16.56 -33.15
CA LYS A 318 -11.55 15.88 -32.78
C LYS A 318 -11.42 14.39 -32.41
N SER A 319 -10.35 13.73 -32.82
CA SER A 319 -9.97 12.35 -32.52
C SER A 319 -8.46 12.33 -32.18
N PRO A 320 -8.07 12.11 -30.91
CA PRO A 320 -6.78 12.51 -30.33
C PRO A 320 -5.61 11.59 -30.72
N HIS A 321 -5.24 11.56 -31.99
CA HIS A 321 -4.32 10.57 -32.58
C HIS A 321 -2.83 10.76 -32.27
N CYS A 322 -2.43 11.91 -31.70
CA CYS A 322 -1.07 12.11 -31.18
C CYS A 322 -1.05 12.50 -29.69
N LEU A 323 -2.17 12.44 -28.98
CA LEU A 323 -2.24 12.57 -27.53
C LEU A 323 -2.38 11.18 -26.87
N LEU A 324 -1.95 11.08 -25.63
CA LEU A 324 -2.17 9.92 -24.76
C LEU A 324 -3.58 9.95 -24.16
N ASP A 325 -4.27 8.81 -24.20
CA ASP A 325 -5.45 8.60 -23.36
C ASP A 325 -5.00 8.27 -21.92
N GLY A 326 -5.25 9.21 -21.00
CA GLY A 326 -4.94 9.02 -19.59
C GLY A 326 -5.81 7.96 -18.92
N GLY A 327 -7.03 7.75 -19.41
CA GLY A 327 -7.97 6.76 -18.88
C GLY A 327 -7.46 5.34 -19.09
N THR A 328 -7.03 5.01 -20.32
CA THR A 328 -6.44 3.71 -20.64
C THR A 328 -5.22 3.40 -19.77
N HIS A 329 -4.24 4.31 -19.67
CA HIS A 329 -3.03 4.03 -18.89
C HIS A 329 -3.25 4.04 -17.37
N LEU A 330 -4.19 4.84 -16.87
CA LEU A 330 -4.62 4.77 -15.47
C LEU A 330 -5.32 3.44 -15.17
N SER A 331 -6.10 2.90 -16.12
CA SER A 331 -6.75 1.58 -15.99
C SER A 331 -5.74 0.42 -16.05
N GLU A 332 -4.74 0.48 -16.94
CA GLU A 332 -3.60 -0.44 -16.92
C GLU A 332 -2.87 -0.39 -15.56
N LEU A 333 -2.54 0.81 -15.06
CA LEU A 333 -1.90 0.98 -13.76
C LEU A 333 -2.77 0.46 -12.60
N GLN A 334 -4.07 0.73 -12.60
CA GLN A 334 -5.02 0.20 -11.62
C GLN A 334 -5.07 -1.33 -11.64
N THR A 335 -4.97 -1.95 -12.83
CA THR A 335 -4.96 -3.41 -12.98
C THR A 335 -3.69 -4.03 -12.38
N LEU A 336 -2.52 -3.42 -12.62
CA LEU A 336 -1.25 -3.82 -11.98
C LEU A 336 -1.29 -3.68 -10.46
N HIS A 337 -2.10 -2.74 -9.95
CA HIS A 337 -2.27 -2.45 -8.53
C HIS A 337 -3.59 -2.96 -7.95
N SER A 338 -4.25 -3.95 -8.58
CA SER A 338 -5.55 -4.46 -8.14
C SER A 338 -5.54 -5.04 -6.71
N HIS A 339 -4.36 -5.43 -6.22
CA HIS A 339 -4.12 -5.93 -4.87
C HIS A 339 -3.73 -4.82 -3.85
N TYR A 340 -3.55 -3.59 -4.31
CA TYR A 340 -3.21 -2.42 -3.48
C TYR A 340 -4.37 -1.41 -3.52
N THR A 341 -5.12 -1.32 -2.42
CA THR A 341 -6.39 -0.57 -2.36
C THR A 341 -6.23 0.94 -2.20
N TYR A 342 -5.02 1.42 -1.91
CA TYR A 342 -4.69 2.82 -1.70
C TYR A 342 -3.43 3.22 -2.49
N GLY A 343 -3.33 4.52 -2.73
CA GLY A 343 -2.05 5.18 -2.97
C GLY A 343 -1.71 6.04 -1.76
N HIS A 344 -0.45 6.46 -1.64
CA HIS A 344 -0.04 7.53 -0.72
C HIS A 344 0.43 8.74 -1.54
N VAL A 345 0.74 9.86 -0.89
CA VAL A 345 1.32 11.06 -1.55
C VAL A 345 2.81 11.14 -1.28
N ILE A 346 3.59 11.64 -2.25
CA ILE A 346 5.06 11.54 -2.26
C ILE A 346 5.69 11.91 -0.91
N TYR A 347 5.34 13.07 -0.35
CA TYR A 347 5.97 13.60 0.86
C TYR A 347 5.63 12.81 2.13
N VAL A 348 4.43 12.23 2.25
CA VAL A 348 4.11 11.39 3.42
C VAL A 348 4.88 10.08 3.34
N TRP A 349 4.99 9.51 2.14
CA TRP A 349 5.80 8.32 1.90
C TRP A 349 7.29 8.59 2.16
N LEU A 350 7.84 9.70 1.67
CA LEU A 350 9.22 10.08 1.94
C LEU A 350 9.47 10.21 3.45
N PHE A 351 8.57 10.88 4.17
CA PHE A 351 8.66 11.01 5.62
C PHE A 351 8.64 9.65 6.34
N THR A 352 7.79 8.70 5.93
CA THR A 352 7.75 7.37 6.55
C THR A 352 8.91 6.45 6.15
N HIS A 353 9.69 6.80 5.12
CA HIS A 353 10.81 5.99 4.62
C HIS A 353 12.19 6.52 5.06
N LEU A 354 12.24 7.64 5.77
CA LEU A 354 13.44 8.08 6.46
C LEU A 354 13.67 7.26 7.74
N ASP A 355 14.91 6.81 7.92
CA ASP A 355 15.42 6.31 9.19
C ASP A 355 16.17 7.45 9.89
N PHE A 356 15.56 7.94 10.97
CA PHE A 356 16.11 9.04 11.77
C PHE A 356 17.24 8.61 12.73
N GLU A 357 17.46 7.31 12.93
CA GLU A 357 18.58 6.81 13.74
C GLU A 357 19.84 6.65 12.89
N SER A 358 19.72 6.11 11.67
CA SER A 358 20.85 5.96 10.73
C SER A 358 21.09 7.16 9.81
N GLU A 359 20.20 8.16 9.84
CA GLU A 359 20.21 9.32 8.93
C GLU A 359 20.24 8.91 7.45
N ASN A 360 19.39 7.95 7.08
CA ASN A 360 19.33 7.36 5.74
C ASN A 360 17.90 6.95 5.36
N TRP A 361 17.72 6.23 4.26
CA TRP A 361 16.51 5.46 3.97
C TRP A 361 16.45 4.20 4.86
N ILE A 362 15.24 3.79 5.26
CA ILE A 362 15.00 2.46 5.87
C ILE A 362 15.47 1.35 4.91
N GLU A 363 16.04 0.26 5.41
CA GLU A 363 16.64 -0.79 4.54
C GLU A 363 15.63 -1.51 3.62
N ALA A 364 14.35 -1.57 4.00
CA ALA A 364 13.31 -2.30 3.28
C ALA A 364 12.08 -1.42 3.03
N VAL A 365 11.58 -1.44 1.79
CA VAL A 365 10.38 -0.69 1.37
C VAL A 365 9.17 -1.11 2.20
N ARG A 366 8.48 -0.13 2.79
CA ARG A 366 7.20 -0.34 3.49
C ARG A 366 6.06 0.08 2.59
N LEU A 367 5.43 -0.90 1.95
CA LEU A 367 4.30 -0.69 1.05
C LEU A 367 2.95 -0.58 1.77
N ASP A 368 2.92 -0.79 3.10
CA ASP A 368 1.68 -0.86 3.88
C ASP A 368 1.16 0.50 4.37
N TYR A 369 -0.16 0.55 4.59
CA TYR A 369 -0.87 1.67 5.18
C TYR A 369 -0.69 1.74 6.72
N HIS A 370 -0.33 0.63 7.36
CA HIS A 370 -0.29 0.58 8.82
C HIS A 370 0.80 1.48 9.40
N GLN A 371 1.95 1.64 8.74
CA GLN A 371 2.95 2.61 9.20
C GLN A 371 2.38 4.05 9.28
N PHE A 372 1.51 4.42 8.33
CA PHE A 372 0.82 5.71 8.31
C PHE A 372 -0.23 5.76 9.43
N LYS A 373 -1.00 4.68 9.60
CA LYS A 373 -1.97 4.56 10.69
C LYS A 373 -1.33 4.63 12.08
N SER A 374 -0.19 3.96 12.31
CA SER A 374 0.50 4.02 13.61
C SER A 374 0.94 5.43 13.99
N LEU A 375 1.24 6.29 13.01
CA LEU A 375 1.56 7.70 13.24
C LEU A 375 0.31 8.57 13.51
N VAL A 376 -0.87 8.14 13.04
CA VAL A 376 -2.14 8.82 13.34
C VAL A 376 -2.68 8.39 14.70
N ASP A 377 -2.59 7.08 15.00
CA ASP A 377 -3.08 6.46 16.23
C ASP A 377 -2.16 6.72 17.44
N ASP A 378 -0.88 7.01 17.24
CA ASP A 378 0.09 7.40 18.27
C ASP A 378 0.64 8.84 18.04
N PRO A 379 0.03 9.86 18.66
CA PRO A 379 0.48 11.24 18.57
C PRO A 379 1.86 11.50 19.20
N GLU A 380 2.30 10.70 20.17
CA GLU A 380 3.61 10.86 20.81
C GLU A 380 4.72 10.38 19.87
N LEU A 381 4.53 9.22 19.24
CA LEU A 381 5.40 8.71 18.18
C LEU A 381 5.51 9.72 17.02
N LEU A 382 4.40 10.24 16.52
CA LEU A 382 4.43 11.24 15.44
C LEU A 382 5.15 12.52 15.85
N GLN A 383 4.96 12.99 17.08
CA GLN A 383 5.65 14.17 17.59
C GLN A 383 7.16 13.93 17.74
N ALA A 384 7.58 12.74 18.18
CA ALA A 384 8.98 12.34 18.26
C ALA A 384 9.63 12.25 16.86
N GLN A 385 8.94 11.67 15.88
CA GLN A 385 9.40 11.58 14.49
C GLN A 385 9.57 12.97 13.86
N PHE A 386 8.64 13.91 14.11
CA PHE A 386 8.82 15.30 13.68
C PHE A 386 9.96 16.02 14.40
N GLN A 387 10.19 15.76 15.70
CA GLN A 387 11.34 16.32 16.40
C GLN A 387 12.68 15.79 15.87
N ALA A 388 12.74 14.50 15.52
CA ALA A 388 13.91 13.89 14.90
C ALA A 388 14.19 14.48 13.51
N LEU A 389 13.14 14.65 12.68
CA LEU A 389 13.22 15.33 11.39
C LEU A 389 13.76 16.77 11.50
N GLN A 390 13.26 17.57 12.45
CA GLN A 390 13.76 18.93 12.69
C GLN A 390 15.22 18.93 13.16
N THR A 391 15.60 17.97 14.03
CA THR A 391 16.97 17.83 14.52
C THR A 391 17.93 17.50 13.39
N TRP A 392 17.54 16.60 12.47
CA TRP A 392 18.34 16.24 11.31
C TRP A 392 18.45 17.40 10.30
N ALA A 393 17.35 18.09 10.00
CA ALA A 393 17.37 19.29 9.17
C ALA A 393 18.33 20.35 9.72
N GLN A 394 18.28 20.62 11.03
CA GLN A 394 19.20 21.56 11.66
C GLN A 394 20.67 21.10 11.60
N LYS A 395 20.98 19.80 11.67
CA LYS A 395 22.35 19.30 11.43
C LYS A 395 22.81 19.61 10.00
N LEU A 396 21.95 19.38 9.01
CA LEU A 396 22.26 19.63 7.59
C LEU A 396 22.51 21.11 7.30
N GLU A 397 21.66 22.00 7.83
CA GLU A 397 21.84 23.47 7.68
C GLU A 397 23.15 23.98 8.30
N ASN A 398 23.64 23.34 9.37
CA ASN A 398 24.93 23.68 9.99
C ASN A 398 26.14 23.03 9.28
N ALA A 399 25.93 22.11 8.35
CA ALA A 399 26.97 21.34 7.66
C ALA A 399 27.31 21.86 6.25
N ASP A 400 26.53 22.80 5.71
CA ASP A 400 26.70 23.41 4.37
C ASP A 400 27.12 24.91 4.52
N PRO A 401 28.42 25.21 4.76
CA PRO A 401 28.93 26.56 5.05
C PRO A 401 29.13 27.48 3.82
#